data_AF-A0A2V8NZ91-F1
#
_entry.id   AF-A0A2V8NZ91-F1
#
_cell.length_a   1.000
_cell.length_b   1.000
_cell.length_c   1.000
_cell.angle_alpha   90.00
_cell.angle_beta   90.00
_cell.angle_gamma   90.00
#
_symmetry.space_group_name_H-M   'P 1'
#
loop_
_entity.id
_entity.type
_entity.pdbx_description
1 polymer ?
#
loop_
_entity_poly.entity_id
_entity_poly.type
_entity_poly.pdbx_seq_one_letter_code
_entity_poly.pdbx_strand_id
1 'polypeptide(L)'
;MLRMAVKRKMNRNTKRALRNRQTLDEYKLQIGCADCGYNKHAAALEFDHLPGTFKSQTVASLMYRSWERIWQEIAKCELVCANCHAIRTAERRLRLAS
;
A
#
# COMPACT_ATOMS: atom_id res chain seq x y z
N MET A 1 -38.69 8.30 19.26
CA MET A 1 -38.57 7.91 17.83
C MET A 1 -37.33 7.04 17.66
N LEU A 2 -37.47 5.72 17.58
CA LEU A 2 -36.34 4.80 17.35
C LEU A 2 -35.91 4.91 15.88
N ARG A 3 -34.68 5.39 15.62
CA ARG A 3 -34.05 5.27 14.30
C ARG A 3 -33.67 3.80 14.11
N MET A 4 -34.47 3.06 13.35
CA MET A 4 -34.06 1.73 12.88
C MET A 4 -32.91 1.88 11.90
N ALA A 5 -31.72 1.44 12.31
CA ALA A 5 -30.57 1.34 11.43
C ALA A 5 -30.81 0.22 10.42
N VAL A 6 -31.14 0.58 9.18
CA VAL A 6 -31.20 -0.37 8.06
C VAL A 6 -29.78 -0.92 7.84
N LYS A 7 -29.55 -2.21 8.16
CA LYS A 7 -28.29 -2.90 7.83
C LYS A 7 -28.13 -2.93 6.31
N ARG A 8 -27.38 -1.97 5.74
CA ARG A 8 -27.01 -1.98 4.31
C ARG A 8 -26.10 -3.19 4.04
N LYS A 9 -26.57 -4.09 3.17
CA LYS A 9 -25.78 -5.25 2.74
C LYS A 9 -24.59 -4.77 1.91
N MET A 10 -23.38 -5.02 2.42
CA MET A 10 -22.15 -4.58 1.78
C MET A 10 -21.96 -5.26 0.41
N ASN A 11 -21.69 -4.47 -0.64
CA ASN A 11 -21.55 -5.00 -1.99
C ASN A 11 -20.30 -5.91 -2.09
N ARG A 12 -20.26 -6.79 -3.11
CA ARG A 12 -19.18 -7.78 -3.28
C ARG A 12 -17.80 -7.12 -3.45
N ASN A 13 -17.73 -5.97 -4.11
CA ASN A 13 -16.48 -5.24 -4.36
C ASN A 13 -15.93 -4.63 -3.06
N THR A 14 -16.79 -4.08 -2.20
CA THR A 14 -16.41 -3.56 -0.88
C THR A 14 -15.92 -4.67 0.04
N LYS A 15 -16.58 -5.84 0.03
CA LYS A 15 -16.09 -7.03 0.76
C LYS A 15 -14.70 -7.47 0.30
N ARG A 16 -14.47 -7.51 -1.01
CA ARG A 16 -13.16 -7.83 -1.60
C ARG A 16 -12.09 -6.81 -1.18
N ALA A 17 -12.39 -5.52 -1.26
CA ALA A 17 -11.45 -4.47 -0.89
C ALA A 17 -11.04 -4.52 0.58
N LEU A 18 -11.98 -4.82 1.49
CA LEU A 18 -11.66 -4.99 2.90
C LEU A 18 -10.76 -6.20 3.15
N ARG A 19 -11.07 -7.35 2.55
CA ARG A 19 -10.23 -8.55 2.66
C ARG A 19 -8.82 -8.30 2.12
N ASN A 20 -8.72 -7.72 0.92
CA ASN A 20 -7.43 -7.42 0.31
C ASN A 20 -6.61 -6.44 1.15
N ARG A 21 -7.25 -5.46 1.80
CA ARG A 21 -6.58 -4.52 2.70
C ARG A 21 -6.04 -5.21 3.95
N GLN A 22 -6.84 -6.08 4.59
CA GLN A 22 -6.38 -6.86 5.74
C GLN A 22 -5.16 -7.72 5.40
N THR A 23 -5.22 -8.48 4.30
CA THR A 23 -4.09 -9.30 3.84
C THR A 23 -2.87 -8.45 3.51
N LEU A 24 -3.07 -7.26 2.92
CA LEU A 24 -1.97 -6.33 2.64
C LEU A 24 -1.35 -5.77 3.92
N ASP A 25 -2.15 -5.44 4.93
CA ASP A 25 -1.66 -4.90 6.19
C ASP A 25 -0.86 -5.95 6.97
N GLU A 26 -1.31 -7.21 6.98
CA GLU A 26 -0.57 -8.35 7.53
C GLU A 26 0.78 -8.53 6.83
N TYR A 27 0.77 -8.53 5.49
CA TYR A 27 1.98 -8.62 4.68
C TYR A 27 2.96 -7.47 5.01
N LYS A 28 2.45 -6.23 5.11
CA LYS A 28 3.28 -5.08 5.46
C LYS A 28 3.97 -5.23 6.82
N LEU A 29 3.23 -5.67 7.82
CA LEU A 29 3.76 -5.85 9.19
C LEU A 29 4.77 -7.00 9.27
N GLN A 30 4.58 -8.06 8.47
CA GLN A 30 5.51 -9.17 8.42
C GLN A 30 6.86 -8.77 7.81
N ILE A 31 6.84 -7.97 6.74
CA ILE A 31 8.06 -7.56 6.02
C ILE A 31 8.76 -6.38 6.70
N GLY A 32 7.97 -5.35 7.09
CA GLY A 32 8.50 -4.10 7.62
C GLY A 32 9.19 -3.22 6.57
N CYS A 33 9.71 -2.08 7.01
CA CYS A 33 10.47 -1.17 6.18
C CYS A 33 11.83 -1.78 5.80
N ALA A 34 12.16 -1.83 4.51
CA ALA A 34 13.45 -2.30 4.02
C ALA A 34 14.64 -1.49 4.56
N ASP A 35 14.48 -0.18 4.73
CA ASP A 35 15.57 0.69 5.18
C ASP A 35 15.83 0.68 6.69
N CYS A 36 14.76 0.76 7.51
CA CYS A 36 14.88 0.94 8.96
C CYS A 36 14.22 -0.15 9.81
N GLY A 37 13.59 -1.15 9.18
CA GLY A 37 12.94 -2.27 9.87
C GLY A 37 11.62 -1.93 10.58
N TYR A 38 11.11 -0.69 10.49
CA TYR A 38 9.83 -0.33 11.12
C TYR A 38 8.71 -1.27 10.69
N ASN A 39 7.99 -1.86 11.65
CA ASN A 39 6.90 -2.81 11.40
C ASN A 39 5.77 -2.72 12.43
N LYS A 40 5.61 -1.58 13.10
CA LYS A 40 4.64 -1.45 14.21
C LYS A 40 3.21 -1.14 13.76
N HIS A 41 3.04 -0.49 12.60
CA HIS A 41 1.72 -0.19 12.06
C HIS A 41 1.74 -0.11 10.53
N ALA A 42 0.85 -0.84 9.86
CA ALA A 42 0.81 -0.95 8.40
C ALA A 42 0.55 0.40 7.69
N ALA A 43 -0.16 1.32 8.35
CA ALA A 43 -0.43 2.65 7.79
C ALA A 43 0.82 3.53 7.63
N ALA A 44 1.90 3.25 8.37
CA ALA A 44 3.17 3.99 8.21
C ALA A 44 4.09 3.37 7.14
N LEU A 45 3.67 2.25 6.52
CA LEU A 45 4.42 1.53 5.49
C LEU A 45 3.81 1.79 4.10
N GLU A 46 4.68 2.11 3.15
CA GLU A 46 4.36 2.51 1.78
C GLU A 46 5.16 1.70 0.77
N PHE A 47 4.57 1.48 -0.40
CA PHE A 47 5.23 0.82 -1.53
C PHE A 47 5.94 1.87 -2.39
N ASP A 48 7.26 1.96 -2.22
CA ASP A 48 8.14 2.80 -3.03
C ASP A 48 8.43 2.10 -4.36
N HIS A 49 8.18 2.80 -5.46
CA HIS A 49 8.44 2.27 -6.80
C HIS A 49 9.92 2.48 -7.13
N LEU A 50 10.59 1.42 -7.60
CA LEU A 50 11.99 1.51 -7.97
C LEU A 50 12.19 2.42 -9.21
N PRO A 51 13.31 3.16 -9.29
CA PRO A 51 13.62 4.00 -10.45
C PRO A 51 13.58 3.19 -11.77
N GLY A 52 12.94 3.74 -12.80
CA GLY A 52 12.73 3.05 -14.08
C GLY A 52 11.40 2.30 -14.20
N THR A 53 10.62 2.20 -13.10
CA THR A 53 9.25 1.69 -13.17
C THR A 53 8.26 2.85 -13.35
N PHE A 54 7.48 2.82 -14.42
CA PHE A 54 6.40 3.80 -14.63
C PHE A 54 5.30 3.59 -13.59
N LYS A 55 4.94 4.66 -12.89
CA LYS A 55 3.90 4.71 -11.86
C LYS A 55 2.52 4.54 -12.50
N SER A 56 2.17 3.31 -12.87
CA SER A 56 0.91 3.06 -13.57
C SER A 56 -0.29 3.16 -12.63
N GLN A 57 -0.20 2.61 -11.41
CA GLN A 57 -1.27 2.61 -10.39
C GLN A 57 -0.68 2.49 -8.98
N THR A 58 -1.37 3.00 -7.96
CA THR A 58 -0.98 2.77 -6.56
C THR A 58 -1.53 1.43 -6.08
N VAL A 59 -0.79 0.68 -5.24
CA VAL A 59 -1.30 -0.57 -4.64
C VAL A 59 -2.64 -0.33 -3.92
N ALA A 60 -2.83 0.83 -3.30
CA ALA A 60 -4.09 1.23 -2.67
C ALA A 60 -5.30 1.28 -3.63
N SER A 61 -5.09 1.70 -4.88
CA SER A 61 -6.16 1.73 -5.89
C SER A 61 -6.58 0.34 -6.39
N LEU A 62 -5.74 -0.68 -6.16
CA LEU A 62 -5.96 -2.04 -6.63
C LEU A 62 -6.76 -2.92 -5.67
N MET A 63 -7.18 -2.40 -4.51
CA MET A 63 -7.90 -3.19 -3.50
C MET A 63 -9.19 -3.84 -4.03
N TYR A 64 -9.79 -3.30 -5.09
CA TYR A 64 -10.97 -3.86 -5.73
C TYR A 64 -10.67 -4.95 -6.79
N ARG A 65 -9.39 -5.18 -7.10
CA ARG A 65 -8.93 -6.14 -8.12
C ARG A 65 -8.65 -7.52 -7.51
N SER A 66 -8.19 -8.46 -8.34
CA SER A 66 -7.77 -9.78 -7.88
C SER A 66 -6.45 -9.70 -7.12
N TRP A 67 -6.22 -10.66 -6.23
CA TRP A 67 -5.01 -10.70 -5.41
C TRP A 67 -3.75 -10.82 -6.28
N GLU A 68 -3.84 -11.57 -7.37
CA GLU A 68 -2.76 -11.76 -8.34
C GLU A 68 -2.34 -10.44 -8.97
N ARG A 69 -3.32 -9.57 -9.31
CA ARG A 69 -3.02 -8.25 -9.88
C ARG A 69 -2.39 -7.32 -8.85
N ILE A 70 -2.82 -7.40 -7.59
CA ILE A 70 -2.19 -6.66 -6.47
C ILE A 70 -0.74 -7.11 -6.31
N TRP A 71 -0.49 -8.42 -6.28
CA TRP A 71 0.83 -9.01 -6.10
C TRP A 71 1.81 -8.63 -7.23
N GLN A 72 1.34 -8.62 -8.48
CA GLN A 72 2.13 -8.16 -9.63
C GLN A 72 2.62 -6.72 -9.50
N GLU A 73 1.84 -5.83 -8.87
CA GLU A 73 2.28 -4.45 -8.64
C GLU A 73 3.16 -4.35 -7.39
N ILE A 74 2.88 -5.13 -6.34
CA ILE A 74 3.76 -5.24 -5.15
C ILE A 74 5.16 -5.70 -5.56
N ALA A 75 5.28 -6.65 -6.48
CA ALA A 75 6.56 -7.18 -6.96
C ALA A 75 7.46 -6.13 -7.66
N LYS A 76 6.91 -4.97 -8.04
CA LYS A 76 7.65 -3.85 -8.64
C LYS A 76 8.07 -2.80 -7.61
N CYS A 77 7.65 -2.97 -6.37
CA CYS A 77 7.82 -2.00 -5.30
C CYS A 77 8.70 -2.57 -4.20
N GLU A 78 9.34 -1.68 -3.47
CA GLU A 78 9.98 -1.99 -2.20
C GLU A 78 9.14 -1.41 -1.06
N LEU A 79 9.01 -2.14 0.04
CA LEU A 79 8.23 -1.69 1.18
C LEU A 79 9.11 -0.85 2.11
N VAL A 80 8.76 0.41 2.31
CA VAL A 80 9.50 1.35 3.17
C VAL A 80 8.53 2.16 4.04
N CYS A 81 9.01 2.71 5.16
CA CYS A 81 8.19 3.64 5.92
C CYS A 81 8.09 5.00 5.24
N ALA A 82 7.05 5.78 5.55
CA ALA A 82 6.82 7.11 4.96
C ALA A 82 8.04 8.05 5.09
N ASN A 83 8.79 7.97 6.19
CA ASN A 83 9.99 8.79 6.40
C ASN A 83 11.13 8.37 5.48
N CYS A 84 11.46 7.08 5.43
CA CYS A 84 12.48 6.54 4.52
C CYS A 84 12.11 6.79 3.05
N HIS A 85 10.84 6.65 2.70
CA HIS A 85 10.34 6.96 1.36
C HIS A 85 10.54 8.43 0.99
N ALA A 86 10.27 9.36 1.91
CA ALA A 86 10.51 10.79 1.70
C ALA A 86 12.00 11.12 1.51
N ILE A 87 12.88 10.49 2.30
CA ILE A 87 14.33 10.64 2.17
C ILE A 87 14.79 10.15 0.79
N ARG A 88 14.43 8.92 0.39
CA ARG A 88 14.73 8.37 -0.94
C ARG A 88 14.28 9.30 -2.06
N THR A 89 13.08 9.85 -1.94
CA THR A 89 12.53 10.80 -2.93
C THR A 89 13.36 12.07 -3.00
N ALA A 90 13.77 12.64 -1.86
CA ALA A 90 14.61 13.83 -1.81
C ALA A 90 16.00 13.57 -2.41
N GLU A 91 16.64 12.45 -2.05
CA GLU A 91 17.95 12.06 -2.58
C GLU A 91 17.93 11.82 -4.08
N ARG A 92 16.90 11.14 -4.60
CA ARG A 92 16.72 10.93 -6.05
C ARG A 92 16.59 12.24 -6.81
N ARG A 93 15.90 13.24 -6.24
CA ARG A 93 15.77 14.57 -6.85
C ARG A 93 17.09 15.33 -6.87
N LEU A 94 17.87 15.25 -5.79
CA LEU A 94 19.19 15.90 -5.71
C LEU A 94 20.15 15.34 -6.76
N ARG A 95 20.19 14.02 -6.97
CA ARG A 95 21.03 13.37 -7.99
C ARG A 95 20.68 13.72 -9.44
N LEU A 96 19.46 14.21 -9.70
CA LEU A 96 19.04 14.66 -11.04
C LEU A 96 19.36 16.13 -11.30
N ALA A 97 19.67 16.89 -10.24
CA ALA A 97 20.01 18.32 -10.33
C ALA A 97 21.52 18.58 -10.35
N SER A 98 22.33 17.55 -10.08
CA SER A 98 23.80 17.53 -10.17
C SER A 98 24.27 16.96 -11.50
#